data_AF-A0A8T4TLP7-F1
#
_entry.id   AF-A0A8T4TLP7-F1
#
_cell.length_a   1.000
_cell.length_b   1.000
_cell.length_c   1.000
_cell.angle_alpha   90.00
_cell.angle_beta   90.00
_cell.angle_gamma   90.00
#
_symmetry.space_group_name_H-M   'P 1'
#
loop_
_entity.id
_entity.type
_entity.pdbx_description
1 polymer ?
#
loop_
_entity_poly.entity_id
_entity_poly.type
_entity_poly.pdbx_seq_one_letter_code
_entity_poly.pdbx_strand_id
1 'polypeptide(L)'
;MGFLDKIKNLFSEQEFPVKSVRKAPEESKEEIKTEEVAEEHTQEKNVAEQDKPIVEFNPQEKQELLDILDSAKVDINNLALDKIQSESETISNYVKVLIKDLGLHQDFKNEKEKQEDVIKAIGSKVRLINNHGLELKNLLANLENHYYDPILSALKKVNKKTKKDEIQKLIDDLEKDLEIVKILDTQITKVIGYNDLFNPNKNPTYKEDIEKEAVKRVIHGDLNELLSNMLVAVTDRTLSVKNKIEKSNTLESAKSLF
;
A
#
# COMPACT_ATOMS: atom_id res chain seq x y z
N MET A 1 -7.95 24.37 -4.86
CA MET A 1 -8.38 23.01 -4.50
C MET A 1 -7.40 22.03 -5.09
N GLY A 2 -6.64 21.34 -4.24
CA GLY A 2 -5.65 20.35 -4.66
C GLY A 2 -6.32 19.06 -5.15
N PHE A 3 -5.59 18.25 -5.93
CA PHE A 3 -6.06 16.95 -6.42
C PHE A 3 -6.51 16.02 -5.27
N LEU A 4 -5.84 16.10 -4.11
CA LEU A 4 -6.21 15.37 -2.89
C LEU A 4 -7.55 15.83 -2.28
N ASP A 5 -7.92 17.11 -2.42
CA ASP A 5 -9.22 17.62 -1.93
C ASP A 5 -10.37 17.09 -2.79
N LYS A 6 -10.14 16.87 -4.09
CA LYS A 6 -11.13 16.28 -5.01
C LYS A 6 -11.36 14.79 -4.71
N ILE A 7 -10.35 14.08 -4.21
CA ILE A 7 -10.49 12.66 -3.83
C ILE A 7 -11.21 12.52 -2.49
N LYS A 8 -10.93 13.37 -1.48
CA LYS A 8 -11.69 13.35 -0.22
C LYS A 8 -13.19 13.58 -0.43
N ASN A 9 -13.55 14.47 -1.36
CA ASN A 9 -14.96 14.74 -1.66
C ASN A 9 -15.68 13.59 -2.40
N LEU A 10 -14.95 12.70 -3.10
CA LEU A 10 -15.53 11.53 -3.76
C LEU A 10 -15.92 10.42 -2.78
N PHE A 11 -15.36 10.41 -1.56
CA PHE A 11 -15.67 9.42 -0.52
C PHE A 11 -16.59 9.95 0.59
N SER A 12 -16.89 11.24 0.62
CA SER A 12 -17.81 11.84 1.61
C SER A 12 -19.29 11.78 1.21
N GLU A 13 -19.63 11.42 -0.03
CA GLU A 13 -21.02 11.40 -0.54
C GLU A 13 -21.72 10.03 -0.47
N GLN A 14 -21.11 9.01 0.14
CA GLN A 14 -21.79 7.74 0.43
C GLN A 14 -22.23 7.67 1.89
N GLU A 15 -23.42 8.22 2.19
CA GLU A 15 -24.12 7.94 3.45
C GLU A 15 -24.62 6.48 3.45
N PHE A 16 -23.98 5.62 4.24
CA PHE A 16 -24.51 4.29 4.55
C PHE A 16 -25.45 4.38 5.77
N PRO A 17 -26.67 3.80 5.73
CA PRO A 17 -27.59 3.86 6.85
C PRO A 17 -27.11 2.97 8.00
N VAL A 18 -26.61 3.59 9.08
CA VAL A 18 -26.40 2.91 10.36
C VAL A 18 -27.75 2.75 11.04
N LYS A 19 -28.30 1.53 11.04
CA LYS A 19 -29.47 1.21 11.88
C LYS A 19 -29.05 1.18 13.35
N SER A 20 -29.52 2.19 14.06
CA SER A 20 -29.59 2.32 15.52
C SER A 20 -30.29 1.13 16.18
N VAL A 21 -29.67 0.58 17.23
CA VAL A 21 -30.38 -0.07 18.35
C VAL A 21 -29.79 0.45 19.67
N ARG A 22 -30.66 1.17 20.39
CA ARG A 22 -30.59 1.66 21.79
C ARG A 22 -30.39 0.47 22.78
N LYS A 23 -29.91 0.53 24.02
CA LYS A 23 -29.77 1.57 25.07
C LYS A 23 -28.97 0.91 26.24
N ALA A 24 -28.13 1.67 26.95
CA ALA A 24 -27.77 1.36 28.35
C ALA A 24 -28.90 1.85 29.29
N PRO A 25 -29.06 1.27 30.49
CA PRO A 25 -28.43 1.81 31.72
C PRO A 25 -28.00 0.67 32.70
N GLU A 26 -27.35 0.81 33.85
CA GLU A 26 -27.41 1.82 34.91
C GLU A 26 -26.23 1.60 35.90
N GLU A 27 -26.09 2.54 36.83
CA GLU A 27 -24.99 2.79 37.78
C GLU A 27 -24.73 1.69 38.83
N SER A 28 -23.48 1.59 39.31
CA SER A 28 -23.20 1.31 40.73
C SER A 28 -21.88 1.93 41.16
N LYS A 29 -21.99 2.84 42.14
CA LYS A 29 -20.92 3.46 42.91
C LYS A 29 -20.32 2.43 43.86
N GLU A 30 -19.00 2.37 43.95
CA GLU A 30 -18.34 1.89 45.17
C GLU A 30 -17.17 2.81 45.53
N GLU A 31 -17.25 3.27 46.78
CA GLU A 31 -16.30 4.10 47.49
C GLU A 31 -14.99 3.36 47.71
N ILE A 32 -13.84 4.00 47.46
CA ILE A 32 -12.61 3.65 48.16
C ILE A 32 -11.92 4.93 48.64
N LYS A 33 -11.58 4.87 49.93
CA LYS A 33 -11.14 5.92 50.84
C LYS A 33 -9.81 6.55 50.44
N THR A 34 -9.74 7.85 50.70
CA THR A 34 -8.51 8.65 50.84
C THR A 34 -7.67 8.18 52.03
N GLU A 35 -6.41 7.84 51.79
CA GLU A 35 -5.34 7.89 52.80
C GLU A 35 -4.27 8.89 52.31
N GLU A 36 -4.09 9.96 53.08
CA GLU A 36 -2.89 10.79 53.09
C GLU A 36 -1.71 9.96 53.61
N VAL A 37 -0.59 9.92 52.89
CA VAL A 37 0.74 9.83 53.51
C VAL A 37 1.77 10.62 52.70
N ALA A 38 2.23 11.69 53.34
CA ALA A 38 3.56 12.29 53.37
C ALA A 38 4.50 12.21 52.16
N GLU A 39 4.93 13.41 51.76
CA GLU A 39 6.14 13.73 51.02
C GLU A 39 7.37 12.98 51.57
N GLU A 40 8.06 12.25 50.70
CA GLU A 40 9.47 11.92 50.92
C GLU A 40 10.27 12.16 49.64
N HIS A 41 11.25 13.05 49.79
CA HIS A 41 12.29 13.38 48.83
C HIS A 41 12.86 12.14 48.15
N THR A 42 12.73 12.06 46.81
CA THR A 42 13.63 11.22 46.02
C THR A 42 14.39 12.09 45.05
N GLN A 43 15.70 12.12 45.28
CA GLN A 43 16.72 12.87 44.57
C GLN A 43 16.66 12.65 43.06
N GLU A 44 16.85 13.73 42.32
CA GLU A 44 17.22 13.75 40.90
C GLU A 44 18.40 12.80 40.65
N LYS A 45 18.11 11.60 40.15
CA LYS A 45 19.11 10.88 39.36
C LYS A 45 19.12 11.50 37.98
N ASN A 46 20.02 12.48 37.83
CA ASN A 46 20.66 12.77 36.55
C ASN A 46 21.21 11.45 36.00
N VAL A 47 20.41 10.78 35.16
CA VAL A 47 20.93 9.78 34.24
C VAL A 47 21.67 10.60 33.19
N ALA A 48 22.99 10.74 33.39
CA ALA A 48 23.87 11.16 32.34
C ALA A 48 23.51 10.33 31.09
N GLU A 49 23.16 11.01 30.00
CA GLU A 49 23.30 10.45 28.67
C GLU A 49 24.70 9.83 28.62
N GLN A 50 24.75 8.49 28.73
CA GLN A 50 25.93 7.76 28.35
C GLN A 50 26.04 8.02 26.87
N ASP A 51 26.94 8.94 26.51
CA ASP A 51 27.50 9.06 25.18
C ASP A 51 27.77 7.62 24.70
N LYS A 52 26.91 7.13 23.80
CA LYS A 52 27.21 5.91 23.06
C LYS A 52 28.58 6.19 22.44
N PRO A 53 29.59 5.35 22.65
CA PRO A 53 30.90 5.59 22.05
C PRO A 53 30.68 5.79 20.56
N ILE A 54 31.10 6.94 20.03
CA ILE A 54 31.19 7.15 18.60
C ILE A 54 32.10 6.02 18.12
N VAL A 55 31.51 5.03 17.44
CA VAL A 55 32.29 3.96 16.82
C VAL A 55 33.09 4.62 15.71
N GLU A 56 34.31 5.04 16.03
CA GLU A 56 35.28 5.53 15.07
C GLU A 56 35.78 4.32 14.27
N PHE A 57 35.28 4.20 13.05
CA PHE A 57 35.78 3.22 12.09
C PHE A 57 37.15 3.65 11.61
N ASN A 58 38.06 2.68 11.50
CA ASN A 58 39.32 2.96 10.83
C ASN A 58 39.07 3.21 9.32
N PRO A 59 40.01 3.84 8.59
CA PRO A 59 39.80 4.17 7.17
C PRO A 59 39.48 2.97 6.27
N GLN A 60 40.00 1.77 6.58
CA GLN A 60 39.75 0.57 5.80
C GLN A 60 38.33 0.02 6.04
N GLU A 61 37.88 -0.01 7.29
CA GLU A 61 36.52 -0.39 7.67
C GLU A 61 35.50 0.57 7.07
N LYS A 62 35.78 1.88 7.12
CA LYS A 62 34.94 2.89 6.48
C LYS A 62 34.81 2.64 4.97
N GLN A 63 35.93 2.43 4.28
CA GLN A 63 35.90 2.17 2.83
C GLN A 63 35.11 0.90 2.51
N GLU A 64 35.28 -0.17 3.29
CA GLU A 64 34.54 -1.41 3.11
C GLU A 64 33.02 -1.21 3.25
N LEU A 65 32.58 -0.40 4.21
CA LEU A 65 31.16 -0.06 4.39
C LEU A 65 30.61 0.76 3.23
N LEU A 66 31.39 1.72 2.72
CA LEU A 66 31.01 2.52 1.55
C LEU A 66 30.91 1.66 0.29
N ASP A 67 31.86 0.75 0.06
CA ASP A 67 31.85 -0.17 -1.09
C ASP A 67 30.61 -1.08 -1.08
N ILE A 68 30.16 -1.52 0.11
CA ILE A 68 28.91 -2.28 0.25
C ILE A 68 27.72 -1.45 -0.20
N LEU A 69 27.63 -0.18 0.22
CA LEU A 69 26.53 0.72 -0.17
C LEU A 69 26.57 1.05 -1.67
N ASP A 70 27.75 1.29 -2.24
CA ASP A 70 27.94 1.56 -3.67
C ASP A 70 27.64 0.36 -4.58
N SER A 71 27.68 -0.86 -4.03
CA SER A 71 27.28 -2.06 -4.76
C SER A 71 25.78 -2.13 -5.07
N ALA A 72 24.94 -1.40 -4.31
CA ALA A 72 23.51 -1.28 -4.56
C ALA A 72 23.24 -0.29 -5.71
N LYS A 73 23.54 -0.71 -6.93
CA LYS A 73 23.27 0.07 -8.14
C LYS A 73 21.77 0.07 -8.43
N VAL A 74 21.18 1.26 -8.43
CA VAL A 74 19.78 1.50 -8.79
C VAL A 74 19.74 2.24 -10.11
N ASP A 75 19.19 1.60 -11.14
CA ASP A 75 18.92 2.27 -12.42
C ASP A 75 17.49 2.83 -12.41
N ILE A 76 17.40 4.11 -12.07
CA ILE A 76 16.14 4.85 -11.92
C ILE A 76 15.32 4.85 -13.21
N ASN A 77 15.98 4.94 -14.37
CA ASN A 77 15.30 4.99 -15.67
C ASN A 77 14.60 3.67 -15.97
N ASN A 78 15.14 2.55 -15.48
CA ASN A 78 14.55 1.23 -15.65
C ASN A 78 13.40 0.94 -14.67
N LEU A 79 13.19 1.78 -13.63
CA LEU A 79 12.09 1.61 -12.68
C LEU A 79 10.73 2.01 -13.27
N ALA A 80 10.71 2.77 -14.37
CA ALA A 80 9.50 3.16 -15.10
C ALA A 80 8.37 3.70 -14.19
N LEU A 81 8.72 4.54 -13.20
CA LEU A 81 7.80 5.04 -12.17
C LEU A 81 6.58 5.76 -12.74
N ASP A 82 6.76 6.57 -13.80
CA ASP A 82 5.65 7.26 -14.46
C ASP A 82 4.69 6.26 -15.14
N LYS A 83 5.19 5.11 -15.61
CA LYS A 83 4.36 4.05 -16.17
C LYS A 83 3.59 3.31 -15.08
N ILE A 84 4.21 3.02 -13.92
CA ILE A 84 3.51 2.47 -12.74
C ILE A 84 2.32 3.36 -12.37
N GLN A 85 2.53 4.67 -12.35
CA GLN A 85 1.46 5.63 -12.08
C GLN A 85 0.35 5.57 -13.14
N SER A 86 0.71 5.64 -14.42
CA SER A 86 -0.25 5.61 -15.53
C SER A 86 -1.10 4.33 -15.57
N GLU A 87 -0.48 3.16 -15.36
CA GLU A 87 -1.19 1.87 -15.35
C GLU A 87 -2.16 1.79 -14.18
N SER A 88 -1.74 2.26 -13.00
CA SER A 88 -2.55 2.25 -11.79
C SER A 88 -3.75 3.19 -11.86
N GLU A 89 -3.59 4.38 -12.45
CA GLU A 89 -4.69 5.31 -12.70
C GLU A 89 -5.71 4.70 -13.68
N THR A 90 -5.22 4.03 -14.72
CA THR A 90 -6.04 3.36 -15.72
C THR A 90 -6.84 2.21 -15.09
N ILE A 91 -6.21 1.36 -14.30
CA ILE A 91 -6.88 0.28 -13.58
C ILE A 91 -7.91 0.85 -12.61
N SER A 92 -7.55 1.87 -11.82
CA SER A 92 -8.46 2.52 -10.88
C SER A 92 -9.72 3.06 -11.56
N ASN A 93 -9.57 3.66 -12.74
CA ASN A 93 -10.71 4.13 -13.52
C ASN A 93 -11.60 2.97 -13.97
N TYR A 94 -11.02 1.90 -14.52
CA TYR A 94 -11.83 0.74 -14.93
C TYR A 94 -12.51 0.04 -13.75
N VAL A 95 -11.85 -0.06 -12.60
CA VAL A 95 -12.41 -0.65 -11.38
C VAL A 95 -13.61 0.17 -10.88
N LYS A 96 -13.51 1.50 -10.84
CA LYS A 96 -14.64 2.37 -10.46
C LYS A 96 -15.86 2.16 -11.35
N VAL A 97 -15.66 2.09 -12.67
CA VAL A 97 -16.78 1.87 -13.59
C VAL A 97 -17.29 0.42 -13.49
N LEU A 98 -16.43 -0.56 -13.25
CA LEU A 98 -16.83 -1.95 -13.03
C LEU A 98 -17.73 -2.10 -11.80
N ILE A 99 -17.38 -1.46 -10.68
CA ILE A 99 -18.22 -1.43 -9.46
C ILE A 99 -19.59 -0.84 -9.79
N LYS A 100 -19.64 0.26 -10.55
CA LYS A 100 -20.91 0.88 -10.98
C LYS A 100 -21.75 -0.07 -11.84
N ASP A 101 -21.14 -0.73 -12.82
CA ASP A 101 -21.85 -1.65 -13.72
C ASP A 101 -22.39 -2.88 -12.97
N LEU A 102 -21.65 -3.41 -12.00
CA LEU A 102 -22.12 -4.49 -11.13
C LEU A 102 -23.34 -4.05 -10.29
N GLY A 103 -23.39 -2.79 -9.86
CA GLY A 103 -24.58 -2.20 -9.23
C GLY A 103 -25.77 -2.09 -10.19
N LEU A 104 -25.55 -1.53 -11.39
CA LEU A 104 -26.59 -1.36 -12.41
C LEU A 104 -27.21 -2.70 -12.85
N HIS A 105 -26.43 -3.78 -12.88
CA HIS A 105 -26.96 -5.11 -13.16
C HIS A 105 -28.09 -5.52 -12.20
N GLN A 106 -27.98 -5.15 -10.91
CA GLN A 106 -29.03 -5.39 -9.92
C GLN A 106 -30.28 -4.52 -10.19
N ASP A 107 -30.08 -3.27 -10.63
CA ASP A 107 -31.15 -2.31 -10.87
C ASP A 107 -31.99 -2.66 -12.11
N PHE A 108 -31.37 -3.25 -13.14
CA PHE A 108 -32.04 -3.64 -14.38
C PHE A 108 -32.66 -5.04 -14.36
N LYS A 109 -32.99 -5.60 -13.19
CA LYS A 109 -33.51 -6.99 -13.05
C LYS A 109 -34.70 -7.35 -13.97
N ASN A 110 -35.48 -6.36 -14.39
CA ASN A 110 -36.66 -6.54 -15.25
C ASN A 110 -36.45 -6.07 -16.70
N GLU A 111 -35.25 -5.62 -17.06
CA GLU A 111 -34.91 -5.03 -18.36
C GLU A 111 -33.82 -5.86 -19.06
N LYS A 112 -34.22 -7.00 -19.65
CA LYS A 112 -33.30 -8.01 -20.20
C LYS A 112 -32.23 -7.45 -21.15
N GLU A 113 -32.63 -6.59 -22.09
CA GLU A 113 -31.68 -6.00 -23.05
C GLU A 113 -30.61 -5.15 -22.34
N LYS A 114 -31.01 -4.34 -21.35
CA LYS A 114 -30.07 -3.55 -20.55
C LYS A 114 -29.15 -4.43 -19.70
N GLN A 115 -29.66 -5.54 -19.15
CA GLN A 115 -28.82 -6.49 -18.42
C GLN A 115 -27.76 -7.12 -19.31
N GLU A 116 -28.12 -7.53 -20.54
CA GLU A 116 -27.15 -8.11 -21.47
C GLU A 116 -26.04 -7.11 -21.83
N ASP A 117 -26.39 -5.84 -22.02
CA ASP A 117 -25.40 -4.81 -22.33
C ASP A 117 -24.48 -4.52 -21.14
N VAL A 118 -25.01 -4.49 -19.91
CA VAL A 118 -24.21 -4.37 -18.69
C VAL A 118 -23.27 -5.56 -18.52
N ILE A 119 -23.74 -6.79 -18.77
CA ILE A 119 -22.91 -8.00 -18.70
C ILE A 119 -21.75 -7.95 -19.72
N LYS A 120 -22.01 -7.53 -20.97
CA LYS A 120 -20.94 -7.31 -21.97
C LYS A 120 -19.95 -6.24 -21.52
N ALA A 121 -20.44 -5.17 -20.90
CA ALA A 121 -19.63 -4.07 -20.39
C ALA A 121 -18.72 -4.53 -19.24
N ILE A 122 -19.22 -5.36 -18.33
CA ILE A 122 -18.47 -6.00 -17.23
C ILE A 122 -17.35 -6.87 -17.80
N GLY A 123 -17.67 -7.80 -18.70
CA GLY A 123 -16.66 -8.70 -19.29
C GLY A 123 -15.55 -7.93 -20.04
N SER A 124 -15.92 -6.86 -20.74
CA SER A 124 -14.95 -5.99 -21.43
C SER A 124 -14.02 -5.27 -20.45
N LYS A 125 -14.54 -4.77 -19.32
CA LYS A 125 -13.75 -4.07 -18.30
C LYS A 125 -12.80 -4.99 -17.56
N VAL A 126 -13.25 -6.19 -17.19
CA VAL A 126 -12.37 -7.17 -16.54
C VAL A 126 -11.20 -7.55 -17.45
N ARG A 127 -11.43 -7.68 -18.77
CA ARG A 127 -10.33 -7.91 -19.72
C ARG A 127 -9.34 -6.76 -19.77
N LEU A 128 -9.81 -5.51 -19.72
CA LEU A 128 -8.94 -4.33 -19.68
C LEU A 128 -8.15 -4.27 -18.37
N ILE A 129 -8.81 -4.48 -17.23
CA ILE A 129 -8.16 -4.58 -15.91
C ILE A 129 -7.11 -5.69 -15.91
N ASN A 130 -7.40 -6.84 -16.52
CA ASN A 130 -6.43 -7.93 -16.64
C ASN A 130 -5.17 -7.50 -17.40
N ASN A 131 -5.31 -6.85 -18.55
CA ASN A 131 -4.17 -6.46 -19.37
C ASN A 131 -3.29 -5.42 -18.67
N HIS A 132 -3.90 -4.36 -18.14
CA HIS A 132 -3.18 -3.33 -17.38
C HIS A 132 -2.63 -3.88 -16.06
N GLY A 133 -3.37 -4.78 -15.40
CA GLY A 133 -2.95 -5.43 -14.18
C GLY A 133 -1.69 -6.29 -14.38
N LEU A 134 -1.62 -7.08 -15.45
CA LEU A 134 -0.44 -7.87 -15.77
C LEU A 134 0.80 -6.98 -16.03
N GLU A 135 0.61 -5.87 -16.75
CA GLU A 135 1.68 -4.90 -16.98
C GLU A 135 2.14 -4.26 -15.65
N LEU A 136 1.20 -3.82 -14.81
CA LEU A 136 1.52 -3.24 -13.52
C LEU A 136 2.27 -4.23 -12.62
N LYS A 137 1.88 -5.51 -12.58
CA LYS A 137 2.61 -6.55 -11.84
C LYS A 137 4.07 -6.65 -12.29
N ASN A 138 4.33 -6.65 -13.60
CA ASN A 138 5.69 -6.69 -14.12
C ASN A 138 6.50 -5.46 -13.67
N LEU A 139 5.89 -4.28 -13.68
CA LEU A 139 6.54 -3.05 -13.23
C LEU A 139 6.80 -3.04 -11.71
N LEU A 140 5.87 -3.56 -10.90
CA LEU A 140 6.07 -3.72 -9.45
C LEU A 140 7.18 -4.73 -9.13
N ALA A 141 7.26 -5.83 -9.87
CA ALA A 141 8.35 -6.80 -9.73
C ALA A 141 9.71 -6.17 -10.09
N ASN A 142 9.77 -5.30 -11.11
CA ASN A 142 10.98 -4.55 -11.41
C ASN A 142 11.36 -3.60 -10.26
N LEU A 143 10.37 -2.94 -9.65
CA LEU A 143 10.60 -2.08 -8.49
C LEU A 143 11.14 -2.86 -7.28
N GLU A 144 10.59 -4.05 -6.99
CA GLU A 144 11.12 -4.93 -5.94
C GLU A 144 12.58 -5.33 -6.24
N ASN A 145 12.83 -5.92 -7.41
CA ASN A 145 14.11 -6.52 -7.74
C ASN A 145 15.25 -5.52 -8.00
N HIS A 146 14.93 -4.32 -8.49
CA HIS A 146 15.93 -3.33 -8.92
C HIS A 146 16.03 -2.11 -8.03
N TYR A 147 15.10 -1.91 -7.10
CA TYR A 147 15.16 -0.81 -6.13
C TYR A 147 15.21 -1.33 -4.69
N TYR A 148 14.18 -2.04 -4.23
CA TYR A 148 14.10 -2.42 -2.82
C TYR A 148 15.14 -3.45 -2.40
N ASP A 149 15.24 -4.57 -3.13
CA ASP A 149 16.11 -5.69 -2.76
C ASP A 149 17.61 -5.32 -2.73
N PRO A 150 18.18 -4.62 -3.73
CA PRO A 150 19.59 -4.24 -3.70
C PRO A 150 19.92 -3.31 -2.53
N ILE A 151 19.07 -2.30 -2.28
CA ILE A 151 19.29 -1.32 -1.20
C ILE A 151 19.15 -2.01 0.16
N LEU A 152 18.09 -2.79 0.38
CA LEU A 152 17.87 -3.52 1.63
C LEU A 152 19.03 -4.49 1.92
N SER A 153 19.51 -5.21 0.90
CA SER A 153 20.65 -6.12 1.03
C SER A 153 21.92 -5.38 1.49
N ALA A 154 22.23 -4.24 0.88
CA ALA A 154 23.39 -3.43 1.27
C ALA A 154 23.25 -2.86 2.69
N LEU A 155 22.11 -2.26 3.02
CA LEU A 155 21.86 -1.71 4.35
C LEU A 155 21.91 -2.78 5.44
N LYS A 156 21.33 -3.97 5.22
CA LYS A 156 21.39 -5.08 6.17
C LYS A 156 22.82 -5.58 6.39
N LYS A 157 23.66 -5.61 5.34
CA LYS A 157 25.09 -5.97 5.47
C LYS A 157 25.85 -4.95 6.29
N VAL A 158 25.63 -3.65 6.04
CA VAL A 158 26.22 -2.56 6.82
C VAL A 158 25.75 -2.62 8.27
N ASN A 159 24.45 -2.74 8.51
CA ASN A 159 23.88 -2.75 9.86
C ASN A 159 24.38 -3.92 10.71
N LYS A 160 24.64 -5.09 10.10
CA LYS A 160 25.26 -6.23 10.80
C LYS A 160 26.64 -5.90 11.38
N LYS A 161 27.39 -5.01 10.73
CA LYS A 161 28.74 -4.60 11.16
C LYS A 161 28.70 -3.44 12.14
N THR A 162 27.78 -2.50 11.94
CA THR A 162 27.80 -1.20 12.62
C THR A 162 26.79 -1.11 13.76
N LYS A 163 25.66 -1.81 13.64
CA LYS A 163 24.52 -1.79 14.58
C LYS A 163 24.03 -0.36 14.89
N LYS A 164 24.03 0.52 13.88
CA LYS A 164 23.54 1.90 14.00
C LYS A 164 22.02 1.95 13.93
N ASP A 165 21.39 2.57 14.92
CA ASP A 165 19.93 2.70 14.99
C ASP A 165 19.37 3.45 13.78
N GLU A 166 20.11 4.42 13.25
CA GLU A 166 19.74 5.17 12.05
C GLU A 166 19.66 4.27 10.81
N ILE A 167 20.57 3.29 10.67
CA ILE A 167 20.55 2.34 9.56
C ILE A 167 19.40 1.35 9.74
N GLN A 168 19.12 0.93 10.97
CA GLN A 168 17.94 0.10 11.25
C GLN A 168 16.64 0.83 10.84
N LYS A 169 16.50 2.11 11.15
CA LYS A 169 15.33 2.91 10.72
C LYS A 169 15.18 2.95 9.19
N LEU A 170 16.29 3.12 8.45
CA LEU A 170 16.26 3.10 6.99
C LEU A 170 15.83 1.73 6.43
N ILE A 171 16.24 0.64 7.08
CA ILE A 171 15.81 -0.72 6.74
C ILE A 171 14.31 -0.86 6.98
N ASP A 172 13.83 -0.50 8.17
CA ASP A 172 12.43 -0.62 8.56
C ASP A 172 11.51 0.17 7.61
N ASP A 173 11.91 1.39 7.24
CA ASP A 173 11.18 2.23 6.29
C ASP A 173 11.09 1.59 4.88
N LEU A 174 12.18 1.00 4.40
CA LEU A 174 12.20 0.31 3.09
C LEU A 174 11.43 -1.01 3.11
N GLU A 175 11.49 -1.78 4.19
CA GLU A 175 10.71 -3.01 4.34
C GLU A 175 9.21 -2.71 4.37
N LYS A 176 8.82 -1.66 5.07
CA LYS A 176 7.43 -1.18 5.09
C LYS A 176 6.98 -0.74 3.69
N ASP A 177 7.81 -0.01 2.97
CA ASP A 177 7.50 0.42 1.59
C ASP A 177 7.36 -0.81 0.66
N LEU A 178 8.25 -1.81 0.77
CA LEU A 178 8.19 -3.06 0.00
C LEU A 178 6.94 -3.88 0.31
N GLU A 179 6.52 -3.97 1.57
CA GLU A 179 5.31 -4.70 1.96
C GLU A 179 4.05 -4.11 1.29
N ILE A 180 3.97 -2.79 1.18
CA ILE A 180 2.86 -2.12 0.47
C ILE A 180 2.83 -2.54 -1.02
N VAL A 181 4.00 -2.64 -1.66
CA VAL A 181 4.12 -3.11 -3.05
C VAL A 181 3.63 -4.55 -3.19
N LYS A 182 3.99 -5.43 -2.24
CA LYS A 182 3.55 -6.84 -2.22
C LYS A 182 2.05 -7.00 -1.98
N ILE A 183 1.48 -6.18 -1.10
CA ILE A 183 0.03 -6.12 -0.89
C ILE A 183 -0.65 -5.73 -2.20
N LEU A 184 -0.17 -4.69 -2.89
CA LEU A 184 -0.73 -4.27 -4.18
C LEU A 184 -0.65 -5.38 -5.24
N ASP A 185 0.49 -6.05 -5.38
CA ASP A 185 0.65 -7.18 -6.31
C ASP A 185 -0.36 -8.31 -6.04
N THR A 186 -0.56 -8.62 -4.76
CA THR A 186 -1.54 -9.62 -4.32
C THR A 186 -2.96 -9.22 -4.70
N GLN A 187 -3.36 -7.96 -4.47
CA GLN A 187 -4.71 -7.50 -4.83
C GLN A 187 -4.92 -7.46 -6.35
N ILE A 188 -3.91 -7.03 -7.11
CA ILE A 188 -3.98 -7.08 -8.58
C ILE A 188 -4.17 -8.52 -9.05
N THR A 189 -3.45 -9.49 -8.45
CA THR A 189 -3.55 -10.91 -8.78
C THR A 189 -4.97 -11.45 -8.57
N LYS A 190 -5.60 -11.12 -7.43
CA LYS A 190 -7.00 -11.51 -7.17
C LYS A 190 -7.93 -10.96 -8.25
N VAL A 191 -7.80 -9.68 -8.59
CA VAL A 191 -8.69 -9.03 -9.55
C VAL A 191 -8.47 -9.53 -10.97
N ILE A 192 -7.22 -9.83 -11.35
CA ILE A 192 -6.88 -10.51 -12.62
C ILE A 192 -7.60 -11.86 -12.72
N GLY A 193 -7.73 -12.60 -11.62
CA GLY A 193 -8.43 -13.89 -11.57
C GLY A 193 -9.88 -13.83 -12.07
N TYR A 194 -10.57 -12.70 -11.90
CA TYR A 194 -11.93 -12.52 -12.44
C TYR A 194 -11.98 -12.56 -13.97
N ASN A 195 -10.86 -12.37 -14.66
CA ASN A 195 -10.80 -12.55 -16.11
C ASN A 195 -11.07 -13.99 -16.54
N ASP A 196 -10.74 -14.98 -15.72
CA ASP A 196 -11.08 -16.37 -16.05
C ASP A 196 -12.57 -16.63 -15.86
N LEU A 197 -13.24 -15.89 -14.97
CA LEU A 197 -14.67 -16.03 -14.70
C LEU A 197 -15.55 -15.21 -15.65
N PHE A 198 -15.19 -13.95 -15.93
CA PHE A 198 -16.09 -12.99 -16.58
C PHE A 198 -15.76 -12.74 -18.06
N ASN A 199 -14.73 -13.40 -18.60
CA ASN A 199 -14.35 -13.25 -19.99
C ASN A 199 -15.09 -14.27 -20.87
N PRO A 200 -15.90 -13.83 -21.85
CA PRO A 200 -16.63 -14.73 -22.73
C PRO A 200 -15.73 -15.63 -23.59
N ASN A 201 -14.46 -15.24 -23.80
CA ASN A 201 -13.51 -16.04 -24.56
C ASN A 201 -12.87 -17.16 -23.73
N LYS A 202 -13.00 -17.10 -22.40
CA LYS A 202 -12.39 -18.07 -21.47
C LYS A 202 -13.44 -18.91 -20.74
N ASN A 203 -14.61 -18.32 -20.45
CA ASN A 203 -15.68 -18.96 -19.72
C ASN A 203 -17.00 -18.95 -20.51
N PRO A 204 -17.52 -20.11 -20.92
CA PRO A 204 -18.82 -20.18 -21.59
C PRO A 204 -19.99 -19.81 -20.68
N THR A 205 -19.86 -19.93 -19.35
CA THR A 205 -20.90 -19.58 -18.37
C THR A 205 -20.71 -18.18 -17.77
N TYR A 206 -19.89 -17.33 -18.39
CA TYR A 206 -19.51 -16.02 -17.81
C TYR A 206 -20.70 -15.13 -17.42
N LYS A 207 -21.82 -15.20 -18.16
CA LYS A 207 -23.04 -14.43 -17.84
C LYS A 207 -23.61 -14.85 -16.48
N GLU A 208 -23.77 -16.15 -16.27
CA GLU A 208 -24.30 -16.73 -15.04
C GLU A 208 -23.37 -16.45 -13.85
N ASP A 209 -22.06 -16.45 -14.08
CA ASP A 209 -21.07 -16.17 -13.04
C ASP A 209 -21.04 -14.69 -12.66
N ILE A 210 -21.20 -13.77 -13.64
CA ILE A 210 -21.41 -12.34 -13.37
C ILE A 210 -22.71 -12.14 -12.57
N GLU A 211 -23.80 -12.80 -12.94
CA GLU A 211 -25.08 -12.69 -12.25
C GLU A 211 -24.97 -13.15 -10.79
N LYS A 212 -24.38 -14.32 -10.54
CA LYS A 212 -24.15 -14.84 -9.18
C LYS A 212 -23.32 -13.87 -8.35
N GLU A 213 -22.27 -13.31 -8.94
CA GLU A 213 -21.31 -12.50 -8.22
C GLU A 213 -21.77 -11.06 -7.98
N ALA A 214 -22.58 -10.52 -8.90
CA ALA A 214 -23.31 -9.29 -8.68
C ALA A 214 -24.23 -9.40 -7.44
N VAL A 215 -24.82 -10.57 -7.17
CA VAL A 215 -25.65 -10.78 -5.96
C VAL A 215 -24.81 -10.94 -4.69
N LYS A 216 -23.72 -11.71 -4.74
CA LYS A 216 -22.88 -12.01 -3.56
C LYS A 216 -22.05 -10.83 -3.06
N ARG A 217 -21.73 -9.89 -3.94
CA ARG A 217 -20.90 -8.70 -3.66
C ARG A 217 -19.48 -9.00 -3.12
N VAL A 218 -18.97 -10.23 -3.21
CA VAL A 218 -17.59 -10.54 -2.77
C VAL A 218 -16.60 -9.77 -3.65
N ILE A 219 -16.83 -9.75 -4.97
CA ILE A 219 -16.05 -8.93 -5.88
C ILE A 219 -16.01 -7.43 -5.52
N HIS A 220 -17.08 -6.87 -4.93
CA HIS A 220 -17.06 -5.45 -4.56
C HIS A 220 -16.06 -5.19 -3.43
N GLY A 221 -15.88 -6.14 -2.51
CA GLY A 221 -14.86 -6.06 -1.47
C GLY A 221 -13.46 -5.99 -2.07
N ASP A 222 -13.12 -6.96 -2.91
CA ASP A 222 -11.81 -7.04 -3.58
C ASP A 222 -11.51 -5.80 -4.44
N LEU A 223 -12.51 -5.31 -5.19
CA LEU A 223 -12.37 -4.13 -6.04
C LEU A 223 -12.16 -2.85 -5.22
N ASN A 224 -12.86 -2.70 -4.08
CA ASN A 224 -12.65 -1.55 -3.19
C ASN A 224 -11.31 -1.62 -2.47
N GLU A 225 -10.89 -2.81 -2.06
CA GLU A 225 -9.57 -3.03 -1.46
C GLU A 225 -8.45 -2.68 -2.45
N LEU A 226 -8.59 -3.09 -3.72
CA LEU A 226 -7.67 -2.71 -4.79
C LEU A 226 -7.61 -1.19 -4.97
N LEU A 227 -8.75 -0.49 -5.01
CA LEU A 227 -8.79 0.97 -5.14
C LEU A 227 -8.08 1.68 -3.99
N SER A 228 -8.34 1.26 -2.75
CA SER A 228 -7.71 1.83 -1.56
C SER A 228 -6.19 1.63 -1.60
N ASN A 229 -5.74 0.42 -1.93
CA ASN A 229 -4.32 0.10 -1.98
C ASN A 229 -3.61 0.75 -3.18
N MET A 230 -4.27 0.92 -4.33
CA MET A 230 -3.72 1.69 -5.44
C MET A 230 -3.51 3.16 -5.06
N LEU A 231 -4.43 3.78 -4.33
CA LEU A 231 -4.26 5.16 -3.87
C LEU A 231 -3.00 5.29 -2.98
N VAL A 232 -2.86 4.40 -2.00
CA VAL A 232 -1.73 4.42 -1.05
C VAL A 232 -0.41 4.02 -1.72
N ALA A 233 -0.38 2.94 -2.48
CA ALA A 233 0.84 2.39 -3.06
C ALA A 233 1.36 3.19 -4.25
N VAL A 234 0.48 3.85 -5.01
CA VAL A 234 0.87 4.50 -6.27
C VAL A 234 1.00 6.00 -6.07
N THR A 235 0.01 6.63 -5.43
CA THR A 235 0.03 8.08 -5.26
C THR A 235 1.06 8.48 -4.21
N ASP A 236 1.03 7.87 -3.02
CA ASP A 236 1.94 8.29 -1.95
C ASP A 236 3.35 7.71 -2.11
N ARG A 237 3.49 6.46 -2.58
CA ARG A 237 4.79 5.77 -2.58
C ARG A 237 5.58 5.92 -3.87
N THR A 238 4.97 5.90 -5.05
CA THR A 238 5.71 6.14 -6.30
C THR A 238 6.24 7.58 -6.34
N LEU A 239 5.46 8.56 -5.84
CA LEU A 239 5.94 9.93 -5.63
C LEU A 239 7.01 10.02 -4.52
N SER A 240 6.87 9.24 -3.43
CA SER A 240 7.90 9.18 -2.38
C SER A 240 9.22 8.60 -2.89
N VAL A 241 9.18 7.52 -3.67
CA VAL A 241 10.36 6.91 -4.31
C VAL A 241 11.00 7.91 -5.27
N LYS A 242 10.21 8.58 -6.13
CA LYS A 242 10.71 9.64 -7.02
C LYS A 242 11.40 10.77 -6.23
N ASN A 243 10.79 11.25 -5.14
CA ASN A 243 11.38 12.27 -4.28
C ASN A 243 12.64 11.79 -3.52
N LYS A 244 12.63 10.56 -2.98
CA LYS A 244 13.78 9.96 -2.27
C LYS A 244 14.97 9.79 -3.21
N ILE A 245 14.70 9.44 -4.47
CA ILE A 245 15.68 9.33 -5.54
C ILE A 245 16.24 10.71 -5.92
N GLU A 246 15.38 11.73 -6.07
CA GLU A 246 15.78 13.07 -6.55
C GLU A 246 16.47 13.94 -5.48
N LYS A 247 16.21 13.75 -4.17
CA LYS A 247 16.56 14.76 -3.15
C LYS A 247 17.57 14.37 -2.07
N SER A 248 17.89 13.10 -1.88
CA SER A 248 18.94 12.60 -0.97
C SER A 248 18.68 11.12 -0.81
N ASN A 249 19.35 10.34 -1.65
CA ASN A 249 19.21 8.90 -1.74
C ASN A 249 19.31 8.24 -0.35
N THR A 250 18.48 7.24 -0.07
CA THR A 250 18.59 6.42 1.15
C THR A 250 20.02 5.87 1.33
N LEU A 251 20.70 5.54 0.22
CA LEU A 251 22.12 5.16 0.23
C LEU A 251 23.05 6.32 0.63
N GLU A 252 22.80 7.55 0.16
CA GLU A 252 23.60 8.73 0.55
C GLU A 252 23.40 9.08 2.03
N SER A 253 22.16 8.97 2.54
CA SER A 253 21.91 9.10 3.97
C SER A 253 22.65 8.04 4.77
N ALA A 254 22.70 6.79 4.32
CA ALA A 254 23.50 5.75 4.97
C ALA A 254 25.02 6.03 4.89
N LYS A 255 25.53 6.52 3.76
CA LYS A 255 26.94 6.89 3.59
C LYS A 255 27.37 8.02 4.52
N SER A 256 26.51 9.03 4.73
CA SER A 256 26.80 10.16 5.62
C SER A 256 26.99 9.79 7.10
N LEU A 257 26.65 8.56 7.48
CA LEU A 257 26.84 8.05 8.83
C LEU A 257 28.28 7.56 9.08
N PHE A 258 29.17 7.59 8.08
CA PHE A 258 30.55 7.10 8.18
C PHE A 258 31.55 8.16 7.77
#